data_AF-A0A429M6S8-F1
#
_entry.id   AF-A0A429M6S8-F1
#
_cell.length_a   1.000
_cell.length_b   1.000
_cell.length_c   1.000
_cell.angle_alpha   90.00
_cell.angle_beta   90.00
_cell.angle_gamma   90.00
#
_symmetry.space_group_name_H-M   'P 1'
#
loop_
_entity.id
_entity.type
_entity.pdbx_description
1 polymer ?
#
loop_
_entity_poly.entity_id
_entity_poly.type
_entity_poly.pdbx_seq_one_letter_code
_entity_poly.pdbx_strand_id
1 'polypeptide(L)'
;HLFFPASSGSAAVLQSLATFAIAFIARPIGAALFGHLGDRIGRKATLVAALLTMGISTVCIGLLPTYAQIGIVAPLLLALCRLGQGLGLGGEWSGAVLLATENAPEGKRAWYGMFPQLGAPIGFILATGSFLLLSAAIPEQAFMQWGWRIPFIASA
;
A
#
# COMPACT_ATOMS: atom_id res chain seq x y z
N HIS A 1 7.65 -15.99 8.09
CA HIS A 1 6.87 -16.73 9.11
C HIS A 1 6.08 -15.85 10.10
N LEU A 2 5.84 -14.55 9.83
CA LEU A 2 5.09 -13.69 10.77
C LEU A 2 3.56 -13.86 10.69
N PHE A 3 3.02 -14.02 9.48
CA PHE A 3 1.57 -14.04 9.23
C PHE A 3 1.05 -15.38 8.71
N PHE A 4 1.91 -16.37 8.49
CA PHE A 4 1.53 -17.67 7.93
C PHE A 4 2.01 -18.80 8.83
N PRO A 5 1.32 -19.95 8.85
CA PRO A 5 1.75 -21.11 9.62
C PRO A 5 3.17 -21.54 9.23
N ALA A 6 3.84 -22.25 10.13
CA ALA A 6 5.08 -22.96 9.81
C ALA A 6 4.77 -24.14 8.88
N SER A 7 4.60 -23.86 7.59
CA SER A 7 4.50 -24.85 6.52
C SER A 7 5.88 -25.08 5.88
N SER A 8 5.98 -26.07 4.99
CA SER A 8 7.15 -26.20 4.11
C SER A 8 7.49 -24.86 3.44
N GLY A 9 8.79 -24.59 3.21
CA GLY A 9 9.26 -23.30 2.69
C GLY A 9 8.56 -22.86 1.40
N SER A 10 8.20 -23.81 0.53
CA SER A 10 7.44 -23.54 -0.71
C SER A 10 6.01 -23.06 -0.46
N ALA A 11 5.31 -23.64 0.52
CA ALA A 11 3.94 -23.25 0.85
C ALA A 11 3.85 -21.85 1.46
N ALA A 12 4.84 -21.46 2.28
CA ALA A 12 4.90 -20.10 2.85
C ALA A 12 5.14 -19.03 1.78
N VAL A 13 5.98 -19.34 0.76
CA VAL A 13 6.19 -18.47 -0.40
C VAL A 13 4.90 -18.35 -1.21
N LEU A 14 4.21 -19.46 -1.47
CA LEU A 14 2.95 -19.47 -2.24
C LEU A 14 1.86 -18.61 -1.57
N GLN A 15 1.73 -18.71 -0.25
CA GLN A 15 0.77 -17.92 0.53
C GLN A 15 1.10 -16.42 0.54
N SER A 16 2.39 -16.07 0.61
CA SER A 16 2.85 -14.69 0.46
C SER A 16 2.52 -14.14 -0.93
N LEU A 17 2.80 -14.91 -1.99
CA LEU A 17 2.47 -14.54 -3.38
C LEU A 17 0.95 -14.38 -3.59
N ALA A 18 0.14 -15.28 -3.03
CA ALA A 18 -1.32 -15.16 -3.09
C ALA A 18 -1.81 -13.85 -2.46
N THR A 19 -1.20 -13.44 -1.35
CA THR A 19 -1.52 -12.18 -0.68
C THR A 19 -1.14 -10.95 -1.53
N PHE A 20 -0.05 -11.04 -2.29
CA PHE A 20 0.28 -10.03 -3.30
C PHE A 20 -0.73 -10.02 -4.46
N ALA A 21 -1.13 -11.19 -4.97
CA ALA A 21 -2.07 -11.32 -6.08
C ALA A 21 -3.44 -10.66 -5.79
N ILE A 22 -3.90 -10.77 -4.54
CA ILE A 22 -5.13 -10.11 -4.06
C ILE A 22 -5.08 -8.59 -4.30
N ALA A 23 -3.96 -7.94 -3.98
CA ALA A 23 -3.80 -6.51 -4.21
C ALA A 23 -3.81 -6.15 -5.71
N PHE A 24 -3.26 -7.01 -6.58
CA PHE A 24 -3.29 -6.79 -8.03
C PHE A 24 -4.70 -6.90 -8.62
N ILE A 25 -5.51 -7.85 -8.15
CA ILE A 25 -6.91 -8.00 -8.59
C ILE A 25 -7.76 -6.81 -8.10
N ALA A 26 -7.46 -6.30 -6.91
CA ALA A 26 -8.16 -5.14 -6.37
C ALA A 26 -7.90 -3.84 -7.16
N ARG A 27 -6.76 -3.69 -7.84
CA ARG A 27 -6.42 -2.45 -8.57
C ARG A 27 -7.41 -2.08 -9.67
N PRO A 28 -7.78 -2.96 -10.63
CA PRO A 28 -8.81 -2.65 -11.63
C PRO A 28 -10.16 -2.28 -10.99
N ILE A 29 -10.53 -2.96 -9.91
CA ILE A 29 -11.79 -2.71 -9.19
C ILE A 29 -11.75 -1.31 -8.56
N GLY A 30 -10.63 -0.97 -7.91
CA GLY A 30 -10.40 0.36 -7.34
C GLY A 30 -10.41 1.45 -8.40
N ALA A 31 -9.75 1.23 -9.53
CA ALA A 31 -9.74 2.17 -10.65
C ALA A 31 -11.15 2.43 -11.20
N ALA A 32 -11.97 1.39 -11.37
CA ALA A 32 -13.36 1.53 -11.80
C ALA A 32 -14.22 2.26 -10.75
N LEU A 33 -14.08 1.89 -9.47
CA LEU A 33 -14.84 2.48 -8.36
C LEU A 33 -14.52 3.96 -8.17
N PHE A 34 -13.24 4.28 -7.96
CA PHE A 34 -12.78 5.66 -7.74
C PHE A 34 -12.81 6.49 -9.03
N GLY A 35 -12.72 5.88 -10.21
CA GLY A 35 -12.98 6.58 -11.47
C GLY A 35 -14.44 7.06 -11.54
N HIS A 36 -15.39 6.15 -11.32
CA HIS A 36 -16.80 6.48 -11.32
C HIS A 36 -17.20 7.49 -10.23
N LEU A 37 -16.67 7.33 -9.01
CA LEU A 37 -16.89 8.30 -7.92
C LEU A 37 -16.24 9.65 -8.24
N GLY A 38 -15.10 9.65 -8.93
CA GLY A 38 -14.41 10.86 -9.37
C GLY A 38 -15.25 11.71 -10.31
N ASP A 39 -15.97 11.06 -11.23
CA ASP A 39 -16.86 11.74 -12.18
C ASP A 39 -18.15 12.26 -11.52
N ARG A 40 -18.62 11.63 -10.43
CA ARG A 40 -19.87 11.99 -9.74
C ARG A 40 -19.71 12.96 -8.57
N ILE A 41 -18.72 12.72 -7.72
CA ILE A 41 -18.52 13.41 -6.43
C ILE A 41 -17.39 14.44 -6.55
N GLY A 42 -16.58 14.36 -7.61
CA GLY A 42 -15.47 15.26 -7.91
C GLY A 42 -14.12 14.59 -7.71
N ARG A 43 -13.17 14.93 -8.59
CA ARG A 43 -11.85 14.32 -8.65
C ARG A 43 -11.04 14.48 -7.36
N LYS A 44 -11.03 15.68 -6.77
CA LYS A 44 -10.25 15.98 -5.57
C LYS A 44 -10.70 15.16 -4.36
N ALA A 45 -12.01 15.15 -4.07
CA ALA A 45 -12.55 14.40 -2.93
C ALA A 45 -12.28 12.90 -3.07
N THR A 46 -12.42 12.39 -4.29
CA THR A 46 -12.21 10.97 -4.58
C THR A 46 -10.74 10.56 -4.49
N LEU A 47 -9.82 11.42 -4.93
CA LEU A 47 -8.38 11.23 -4.75
C LEU A 47 -8.00 11.14 -3.27
N VAL A 48 -8.55 12.04 -2.44
CA VAL A 48 -8.32 12.01 -0.98
C VAL A 48 -8.85 10.72 -0.37
N ALA A 49 -10.05 10.26 -0.76
CA ALA A 49 -10.60 9.00 -0.28
C ALA A 49 -9.73 7.79 -0.67
N ALA A 50 -9.19 7.76 -1.89
CA ALA A 50 -8.29 6.71 -2.36
C ALA A 50 -6.98 6.69 -1.56
N LEU A 51 -6.36 7.87 -1.36
CA LEU A 51 -5.16 8.06 -0.54
C LEU A 51 -5.37 7.59 0.90
N LEU A 52 -6.48 7.98 1.54
CA LEU A 52 -6.81 7.57 2.90
C LEU A 52 -7.03 6.06 2.99
N THR A 53 -7.69 5.46 2.00
CA THR A 53 -7.90 3.99 1.96
C THR A 53 -6.57 3.26 1.92
N MET A 54 -5.62 3.72 1.11
CA MET A 54 -4.27 3.15 1.03
C MET A 54 -3.47 3.38 2.32
N GLY A 55 -3.47 4.61 2.85
CA GLY A 55 -2.74 4.98 4.07
C GLY A 55 -3.23 4.20 5.30
N ILE A 56 -4.54 4.21 5.57
CA ILE A 56 -5.15 3.46 6.67
C ILE A 56 -4.82 1.97 6.56
N SER A 57 -4.94 1.39 5.37
CA SER A 57 -4.60 -0.02 5.16
C SER A 57 -3.14 -0.32 5.47
N THR A 58 -2.23 0.60 5.15
CA THR A 58 -0.78 0.46 5.41
C THR A 58 -0.48 0.53 6.91
N VAL A 59 -1.10 1.47 7.62
CA VAL A 59 -0.97 1.60 9.07
C VAL A 59 -1.56 0.37 9.77
N CYS A 60 -2.73 -0.10 9.34
CA CYS A 60 -3.36 -1.30 9.88
C CYS A 60 -2.43 -2.52 9.78
N ILE A 61 -1.69 -2.70 8.68
CA ILE A 61 -0.69 -3.78 8.55
C ILE A 61 0.37 -3.70 9.66
N GLY A 62 0.87 -2.50 9.96
CA GLY A 62 1.82 -2.28 11.05
C GLY A 62 1.27 -2.62 12.44
N LEU A 63 -0.05 -2.57 12.60
CA LEU A 63 -0.74 -2.88 13.85
C LEU A 63 -1.24 -4.33 13.93
N LEU A 64 -1.15 -5.13 12.85
CA LEU A 64 -1.70 -6.48 12.86
C LEU A 64 -1.00 -7.41 13.87
N PRO A 65 -1.74 -8.27 14.59
CA PRO A 65 -1.16 -9.34 15.38
C PRO A 65 -0.51 -10.39 14.47
N THR A 66 0.47 -11.12 14.99
CA THR A 66 1.15 -12.18 14.23
C THR A 66 0.33 -13.48 14.25
N TYR A 67 0.68 -14.42 13.36
CA TYR A 67 0.07 -15.75 13.32
C TYR A 67 0.20 -16.49 14.66
N ALA A 68 1.31 -16.26 15.39
CA ALA A 68 1.51 -16.85 16.71
C ALA A 68 0.47 -16.37 17.75
N GLN A 69 -0.13 -15.18 17.55
CA GLN A 69 -1.09 -14.59 18.48
C GLN A 69 -2.55 -14.94 18.14
N ILE A 70 -2.91 -14.92 16.84
CA ILE A 70 -4.31 -15.03 16.40
C ILE A 70 -4.54 -16.09 15.30
N GLY A 71 -3.52 -16.89 14.99
CA GLY A 71 -3.61 -17.98 14.00
C GLY A 71 -4.01 -17.50 12.61
N ILE A 72 -4.91 -18.24 11.96
CA ILE A 72 -5.37 -18.02 10.57
C ILE A 72 -6.06 -16.67 10.35
N VAL A 73 -6.47 -15.98 11.42
CA VAL A 73 -7.03 -14.62 11.32
C VAL A 73 -5.97 -13.61 10.89
N ALA A 74 -4.70 -13.79 11.26
CA ALA A 74 -3.61 -12.88 10.87
C ALA A 74 -3.44 -12.72 9.34
N PRO A 75 -3.33 -13.81 8.54
CA PRO A 75 -3.22 -13.68 7.10
C PRO A 75 -4.51 -13.20 6.43
N LEU A 76 -5.69 -13.46 7.02
CA LEU A 76 -6.96 -12.93 6.52
C LEU A 76 -7.04 -11.41 6.68
N LEU A 77 -6.65 -10.89 7.84
CA LEU A 77 -6.58 -9.43 8.07
C LEU A 77 -5.52 -8.78 7.18
N LEU A 78 -4.38 -9.44 6.99
CA LEU A 78 -3.36 -8.98 6.04
C LEU A 78 -3.91 -8.92 4.61
N ALA A 79 -4.63 -9.95 4.17
CA ALA A 79 -5.28 -9.99 2.86
C ALA A 79 -6.32 -8.87 2.71
N LEU A 80 -7.10 -8.58 3.75
CA LEU A 80 -8.06 -7.47 3.75
C LEU A 80 -7.36 -6.11 3.63
N CYS A 81 -6.27 -5.90 4.36
CA CYS A 81 -5.47 -4.68 4.23
C CYS A 81 -4.87 -4.56 2.83
N ARG A 82 -4.42 -5.68 2.23
CA ARG A 82 -3.89 -5.73 0.87
C ARG A 82 -4.96 -5.44 -0.19
N LEU A 83 -6.18 -5.89 0.01
CA LEU A 83 -7.34 -5.47 -0.79
C LEU A 83 -7.50 -3.94 -0.72
N GLY A 84 -7.53 -3.38 0.50
CA GLY A 84 -7.64 -1.93 0.69
C GLY A 84 -6.53 -1.13 0.01
N GLN A 85 -5.28 -1.56 0.15
CA GLN A 85 -4.14 -0.96 -0.57
C GLN A 85 -4.30 -1.06 -2.09
N GLY A 86 -4.75 -2.21 -2.61
CA GLY A 86 -4.98 -2.39 -4.04
C GLY A 86 -6.08 -1.48 -4.59
N LEU A 87 -7.19 -1.36 -3.84
CA LEU A 87 -8.30 -0.47 -4.19
C LEU A 87 -7.86 1.00 -4.21
N GLY A 88 -7.20 1.46 -3.14
CA GLY A 88 -6.72 2.84 -3.01
C GLY A 88 -5.73 3.21 -4.13
N LEU A 89 -4.74 2.35 -4.37
CA LEU A 89 -3.74 2.57 -5.41
C LEU A 89 -4.35 2.65 -6.82
N GLY A 90 -5.37 1.82 -7.10
CA GLY A 90 -6.07 1.84 -8.39
C GLY A 90 -6.80 3.16 -8.66
N GLY A 91 -7.36 3.78 -7.62
CA GLY A 91 -8.05 5.06 -7.72
C GLY A 91 -7.13 6.29 -7.72
N GLU A 92 -6.09 6.25 -6.88
CA GLU A 92 -5.18 7.38 -6.68
C GLU A 92 -4.40 7.71 -7.95
N TRP A 93 -3.83 6.71 -8.62
CA TRP A 93 -2.86 6.93 -9.70
C TRP A 93 -3.46 7.66 -10.89
N SER A 94 -4.61 7.20 -11.38
CA SER A 94 -5.34 7.82 -12.49
C SER A 94 -5.90 9.20 -12.10
N GLY A 95 -6.40 9.34 -10.87
CA GLY A 95 -6.95 10.60 -10.37
C GLY A 95 -5.90 11.70 -10.22
N ALA A 96 -4.72 11.36 -9.69
CA ALA A 96 -3.62 12.31 -9.47
C ALA A 96 -3.06 12.85 -10.78
N VAL A 97 -2.85 12.00 -11.79
CA VAL A 97 -2.36 12.42 -13.12
C VAL A 97 -3.39 13.31 -13.82
N LEU A 98 -4.68 12.95 -13.78
CA LEU A 98 -5.73 13.78 -14.37
C LEU A 98 -5.82 15.13 -13.66
N LEU A 99 -5.84 15.14 -12.33
CA LEU A 99 -5.89 16.39 -11.57
C LEU A 99 -4.66 17.27 -11.87
N ALA A 100 -3.45 16.69 -11.91
CA ALA A 100 -2.24 17.46 -12.20
C ALA A 100 -2.24 18.04 -13.61
N THR A 101 -2.72 17.28 -14.60
CA THR A 101 -2.73 17.72 -16.01
C THR A 101 -3.89 18.66 -16.35
N GLU A 102 -5.06 18.51 -15.71
CA GLU A 102 -6.22 19.41 -15.84
C GLU A 102 -5.94 20.79 -15.22
N ASN A 103 -5.15 20.83 -14.13
CA ASN A 103 -4.75 22.09 -13.48
C ASN A 103 -3.45 22.69 -14.04
N ALA A 104 -2.85 22.07 -15.06
CA ALA A 104 -1.57 22.52 -15.60
C ALA A 104 -1.75 23.75 -16.51
N PRO A 105 -0.83 24.73 -16.46
CA PRO A 105 -0.78 25.82 -17.43
C PRO A 105 -0.65 25.31 -18.87
N GLU A 106 -1.09 26.12 -19.83
CA GLU A 106 -1.00 25.79 -21.25
C GLU A 106 0.45 25.45 -21.65
N GLY A 107 0.62 24.36 -22.41
CA GLY A 107 1.93 23.84 -22.80
C GLY A 107 2.72 23.09 -21.70
N LYS A 108 2.26 23.06 -20.44
CA LYS A 108 3.00 22.44 -19.31
C LYS A 108 2.43 21.12 -18.79
N ARG A 109 1.41 20.56 -19.45
CA ARG A 109 0.73 19.32 -19.02
C ARG A 109 1.70 18.15 -18.77
N ALA A 110 2.68 17.95 -19.66
CA ALA A 110 3.66 16.87 -19.50
C ALA A 110 4.52 17.03 -18.24
N TRP A 111 4.91 18.27 -17.91
CA TRP A 111 5.73 18.57 -16.73
C TRP A 111 4.95 18.33 -15.43
N TYR A 112 3.68 18.76 -15.38
CA TYR A 112 2.81 18.52 -14.22
C TYR A 112 2.41 17.05 -14.08
N GLY A 113 2.18 16.34 -15.19
CA GLY A 113 1.85 14.92 -15.21
C GLY A 113 3.01 14.02 -14.76
N MET A 114 4.26 14.49 -14.78
CA MET A 114 5.42 13.73 -14.31
C MET A 114 5.47 13.60 -12.78
N PHE A 115 4.98 14.59 -12.03
CA PHE A 115 5.10 14.59 -10.56
C PHE A 115 4.40 13.40 -9.89
N PRO A 116 3.15 13.02 -10.25
CA PRO A 116 2.54 11.80 -9.74
C PRO A 116 3.36 10.53 -10.01
N GLN A 117 4.06 10.47 -11.16
CA GLN A 117 4.94 9.34 -11.51
C GLN A 117 6.17 9.24 -10.60
N LEU A 118 6.67 10.36 -10.07
CA LEU A 118 7.81 10.37 -9.15
C LEU A 118 7.45 9.88 -7.75
N GLY A 119 6.16 9.93 -7.37
CA GLY A 119 5.70 9.50 -6.04
C GLY A 119 6.07 8.04 -5.74
N ALA A 120 5.82 7.13 -6.68
CA ALA A 120 6.12 5.70 -6.50
C ALA A 120 7.61 5.40 -6.25
N PRO A 121 8.57 5.82 -7.11
CA PRO A 121 9.98 5.54 -6.88
C PRO A 121 10.52 6.21 -5.61
N ILE A 122 10.12 7.45 -5.31
CA ILE A 122 10.52 8.13 -4.06
C ILE A 122 9.99 7.36 -2.85
N GLY A 123 8.72 6.97 -2.87
CA GLY A 123 8.10 6.15 -1.82
C GLY A 123 8.82 4.82 -1.63
N PHE A 124 9.21 4.14 -2.72
CA PHE A 124 9.99 2.90 -2.65
C PHE A 124 11.37 3.11 -2.04
N ILE A 125 12.06 4.21 -2.36
CA ILE A 125 13.36 4.54 -1.77
C ILE A 125 13.20 4.81 -0.27
N LEU A 126 12.22 5.61 0.13
CA LEU A 126 11.97 5.92 1.54
C LEU A 126 11.60 4.67 2.33
N ALA A 127 10.70 3.84 1.79
CA ALA A 127 10.31 2.58 2.41
C ALA A 127 11.53 1.66 2.56
N THR A 128 12.24 1.38 1.46
CA THR A 128 13.41 0.48 1.47
C THR A 128 14.52 1.02 2.38
N GLY A 129 14.79 2.32 2.33
CA GLY A 129 15.77 2.99 3.17
C GLY A 129 15.42 2.90 4.66
N SER A 130 14.15 3.11 5.02
CA SER A 130 13.71 2.94 6.41
C SER A 130 13.89 1.51 6.92
N PHE A 131 13.53 0.50 6.11
CA PHE A 131 13.74 -0.91 6.44
C PHE A 131 15.22 -1.23 6.60
N LEU A 132 16.07 -0.75 5.69
CA LEU A 132 17.51 -0.95 5.73
C LEU A 132 18.12 -0.34 7.01
N LEU A 133 17.80 0.91 7.30
CA LEU A 133 18.29 1.62 8.49
C LEU A 133 17.87 0.91 9.78
N LEU A 134 16.60 0.52 9.91
CA LEU A 134 16.11 -0.19 11.08
C LEU A 134 16.75 -1.57 11.23
N SER A 135 16.94 -2.30 10.12
CA SER A 135 17.60 -3.61 10.13
C SER A 135 19.09 -3.53 10.52
N ALA A 136 19.76 -2.41 10.23
CA ALA A 136 21.15 -2.18 10.59
C ALA A 136 21.30 -1.68 12.04
N ALA A 137 20.33 -0.91 12.53
CA ALA A 137 20.38 -0.28 13.85
C ALA A 137 19.82 -1.16 14.99
N ILE A 138 18.95 -2.13 14.69
CA ILE A 138 18.25 -2.94 15.69
C ILE A 138 18.66 -4.42 15.56
N PRO A 139 18.92 -5.14 16.68
CA PRO A 139 19.16 -6.57 16.65
C PRO A 139 18.01 -7.34 15.97
N GLU A 140 18.33 -8.39 15.22
CA GLU A 140 17.37 -9.16 14.42
C GLU A 140 16.14 -9.63 15.22
N GLN A 141 16.33 -10.10 16.46
CA GLN A 141 15.20 -10.53 17.30
C GLN A 141 14.23 -9.38 17.61
N ALA A 142 14.75 -8.19 17.94
CA ALA A 142 13.93 -7.02 18.23
C ALA A 142 13.27 -6.47 16.96
N PHE A 143 13.98 -6.52 15.82
CA PHE A 143 13.42 -6.15 14.53
C PHE A 143 12.21 -7.01 14.17
N MET A 144 12.33 -8.34 14.33
CA MET A 144 11.25 -9.29 14.03
C MET A 144 10.08 -9.23 15.01
N GLN A 145 10.31 -8.78 16.25
CA GLN A 145 9.24 -8.60 17.24
C GLN A 145 8.41 -7.34 16.98
N TRP A 146 9.07 -6.19 16.76
CA TRP A 146 8.38 -4.90 16.67
C TRP A 146 8.99 -3.93 15.66
N GLY A 147 10.29 -4.01 15.38
CA GLY A 147 10.97 -3.04 14.50
C GLY A 147 10.39 -2.96 13.09
N TRP A 148 9.95 -4.07 12.52
CA TRP A 148 9.33 -4.11 11.19
C TRP A 148 8.01 -3.32 11.09
N ARG A 149 7.36 -3.02 12.23
CA ARG A 149 6.08 -2.28 12.28
C ARG A 149 6.27 -0.78 12.07
N ILE A 150 7.46 -0.25 12.41
CA ILE A 150 7.73 1.20 12.45
C ILE A 150 7.49 1.85 11.08
N PRO A 151 8.03 1.35 9.95
CA PRO A 151 7.83 2.00 8.65
C PRO A 151 6.36 2.05 8.23
N PHE A 152 5.56 1.05 8.61
CA PHE A 152 4.13 1.02 8.32
C PHE A 152 3.36 2.08 9.12
N ILE A 153 3.64 2.20 10.42
CA ILE A 153 2.97 3.17 11.28
C ILE A 153 3.40 4.60 10.97
N ALA A 154 4.68 4.81 10.66
CA ALA A 154 5.24 6.11 10.29
C ALA A 154 4.76 6.62 8.92
N SER A 155 4.02 5.81 8.15
CA SER A 155 3.42 6.22 6.88
C SER A 155 2.09 6.97 7.02
N ALA A 156 1.55 7.06 8.25
CA ALA A 156 0.39 7.87 8.61
C ALA A 156 0.71 9.36 8.61
#